data_AF-A0A7W9DJH5-F1
#
_entry.id   AF-A0A7W9DJH5-F1
#
_cell.length_a   1.000
_cell.length_b   1.000
_cell.length_c   1.000
_cell.angle_alpha   90.00
_cell.angle_beta   90.00
_cell.angle_gamma   90.00
#
_symmetry.space_group_name_H-M   'P 1'
#
loop_
_entity.id
_entity.type
_entity.pdbx_description
1 polymer ?
#
loop_
_entity_poly.entity_id
_entity_poly.type
_entity_poly.pdbx_seq_one_letter_code
_entity_poly.pdbx_strand_id
1 'polypeptide(L)'
;MEIIKNIYKLVGIVRHIDLLRLEEGAKQCLTQFDISFEIITARSSALKVKTRQWKCTSGQPLEIPKLISLTQDLFDRFITGVPVTVYPIAYTPAVADEVEPDWISDKMLNMGVTLKDIHQDTGVDRLNLSSWIDGLQPMSQDVKAMFFYYFESIQLRKNPYSSPNTFNEPCYN
;
A
#
# COMPACT_ATOMS: atom_id res chain seq x y z
N MET A 1 -17.28 -3.15 0.36
CA MET A 1 -16.01 -3.78 -0.06
C MET A 1 -16.19 -5.29 0.09
N GLU A 2 -16.01 -6.06 -0.99
CA GLU A 2 -16.02 -7.52 -0.89
C GLU A 2 -14.71 -8.00 -0.26
N ILE A 3 -14.81 -8.91 0.72
CA ILE A 3 -13.64 -9.43 1.46
C ILE A 3 -12.94 -10.52 0.64
N ILE A 4 -13.72 -11.34 -0.06
CA ILE A 4 -13.27 -12.31 -1.07
C ILE A 4 -13.96 -11.99 -2.39
N LYS A 5 -13.26 -11.31 -3.29
CA LYS A 5 -13.76 -11.03 -4.63
C LYS A 5 -13.80 -12.30 -5.46
N ASN A 6 -14.87 -12.47 -6.25
CA ASN A 6 -15.11 -13.64 -7.10
C ASN A 6 -15.27 -14.97 -6.35
N ILE A 7 -15.82 -14.97 -5.13
CA ILE A 7 -16.04 -16.20 -4.35
C ILE A 7 -16.91 -17.24 -5.07
N TYR A 8 -17.82 -16.80 -5.94
CA TYR A 8 -18.68 -17.68 -6.74
C TYR A 8 -17.90 -18.70 -7.59
N LYS A 9 -16.62 -18.44 -7.93
CA LYS A 9 -15.77 -19.38 -8.65
C LYS A 9 -15.48 -20.67 -7.86
N LEU A 10 -15.69 -20.65 -6.54
CA LEU A 10 -15.53 -21.81 -5.67
C LEU A 10 -16.80 -22.67 -5.57
N VAL A 11 -17.93 -22.22 -6.13
CA VAL A 11 -19.17 -22.99 -6.13
C VAL A 11 -18.97 -24.28 -6.93
N GLY A 12 -19.32 -25.41 -6.31
CA GLY A 12 -19.09 -26.75 -6.89
C GLY A 12 -17.72 -27.34 -6.58
N ILE A 13 -16.78 -26.55 -6.04
CA ILE A 13 -15.50 -27.02 -5.49
C ILE A 13 -15.57 -27.09 -3.97
N VAL A 14 -16.20 -26.08 -3.36
CA VAL A 14 -16.38 -25.95 -1.90
C VAL A 14 -17.86 -26.07 -1.58
N ARG A 15 -18.18 -26.78 -0.48
CA ARG A 15 -19.57 -26.89 0.00
C ARG A 15 -20.08 -25.52 0.43
N HIS A 16 -21.36 -25.27 0.24
CA HIS A 16 -21.95 -23.96 0.55
C HIS A 16 -21.73 -23.51 2.01
N ILE A 17 -21.83 -24.44 2.97
CA ILE A 17 -21.56 -24.15 4.39
C ILE A 17 -20.10 -23.77 4.67
N ASP A 18 -19.16 -24.35 3.91
CA ASP A 18 -17.74 -24.07 4.04
C ASP A 18 -17.37 -22.74 3.38
N LEU A 19 -18.11 -22.31 2.35
CA LEU A 19 -17.98 -20.96 1.78
C LEU A 19 -18.31 -19.88 2.82
N LEU A 20 -19.38 -20.06 3.60
CA LEU A 20 -19.75 -19.11 4.66
C LEU A 20 -18.67 -19.02 5.76
N ARG A 21 -18.07 -20.16 6.12
CA ARG A 21 -16.97 -20.21 7.09
C ARG A 21 -15.68 -19.59 6.55
N LEU A 22 -15.41 -19.79 5.27
CA LEU A 22 -14.29 -19.16 4.57
C LEU A 22 -14.44 -17.63 4.56
N GLU A 23 -15.64 -17.10 4.29
CA GLU A 23 -15.90 -15.66 4.36
C GLU A 23 -15.70 -15.09 5.77
N GLU A 24 -16.14 -15.81 6.80
CA GLU A 24 -15.93 -15.38 8.19
C GLU A 24 -14.43 -15.37 8.55
N GLY A 25 -13.67 -16.39 8.13
CA GLY A 25 -12.21 -16.41 8.31
C GLY A 25 -11.51 -15.27 7.55
N ALA A 26 -11.97 -14.96 6.33
CA ALA A 26 -11.46 -13.82 5.57
C ALA A 26 -11.80 -12.48 6.24
N LYS A 27 -12.97 -12.37 6.87
CA LYS A 27 -13.36 -11.18 7.63
C LYS A 27 -12.45 -10.95 8.84
N GLN A 28 -12.06 -12.02 9.54
CA GLN A 28 -11.06 -11.92 10.61
C GLN A 28 -9.72 -11.40 10.08
N CYS A 29 -9.27 -11.89 8.92
CA CYS A 29 -8.04 -11.40 8.28
C CYS A 29 -8.15 -9.92 7.90
N LEU A 30 -9.31 -9.47 7.42
CA LEU A 30 -9.55 -8.06 7.12
C LEU A 30 -9.47 -7.20 8.40
N THR A 31 -10.16 -7.59 9.47
CA THR A 31 -10.18 -6.81 10.71
C THR A 31 -8.84 -6.77 11.43
N GLN A 32 -8.07 -7.87 11.41
CA GLN A 32 -6.81 -7.95 12.15
C GLN A 32 -5.61 -7.42 11.36
N PHE A 33 -5.61 -7.60 10.04
CA PHE A 33 -4.42 -7.39 9.21
C PHE A 33 -4.68 -6.52 7.98
N ASP A 34 -5.90 -6.00 7.80
CA ASP A 34 -6.30 -5.23 6.62
C ASP A 34 -6.12 -6.03 5.32
N ILE A 35 -6.38 -7.35 5.34
CA ILE A 35 -6.22 -8.25 4.19
C ILE A 35 -7.55 -8.52 3.48
N SER A 36 -7.51 -8.51 2.15
CA SER A 36 -8.60 -9.00 1.28
C SER A 36 -8.09 -10.00 0.24
N PHE A 37 -9.00 -10.78 -0.32
CA PHE A 37 -8.69 -11.85 -1.26
C PHE A 37 -9.44 -11.68 -2.59
N GLU A 38 -8.86 -12.17 -3.67
CA GLU A 38 -9.52 -12.27 -4.98
C GLU A 38 -9.23 -13.64 -5.60
N ILE A 39 -10.29 -14.37 -5.94
CA ILE A 39 -10.16 -15.65 -6.65
C ILE A 39 -9.87 -15.36 -8.12
N ILE A 40 -8.62 -15.57 -8.52
CA ILE A 40 -8.19 -15.43 -9.93
C ILE A 40 -8.76 -16.60 -10.73
N THR A 41 -8.51 -17.82 -10.25
CA THR A 41 -8.92 -19.06 -10.92
C THR A 41 -9.21 -20.13 -9.88
N ALA A 42 -10.27 -20.90 -10.10
CA ALA A 42 -10.57 -22.09 -9.33
C ALA A 42 -10.92 -23.23 -10.30
N ARG A 43 -10.13 -24.30 -10.26
CA ARG A 43 -10.29 -25.53 -11.05
C ARG A 43 -10.01 -26.72 -10.16
N SER A 44 -10.39 -27.91 -10.59
CA SER A 44 -10.10 -29.16 -9.87
C SER A 44 -8.61 -29.45 -9.69
N SER A 45 -7.73 -28.84 -10.50
CA SER A 45 -6.28 -29.06 -10.45
C SER A 45 -5.48 -27.92 -9.82
N ALA A 46 -6.06 -26.72 -9.68
CA ALA A 46 -5.35 -25.58 -9.10
C ALA A 46 -6.32 -24.49 -8.64
N LEU A 47 -6.01 -23.90 -7.48
CA LEU A 47 -6.62 -22.68 -6.99
C LEU A 47 -5.58 -21.55 -7.02
N LYS A 48 -5.94 -20.41 -7.61
CA LYS A 48 -5.11 -19.21 -7.65
C LYS A 48 -5.81 -18.09 -6.91
N VAL A 49 -5.21 -17.64 -5.81
CA VAL A 49 -5.74 -16.58 -4.95
C VAL A 49 -4.78 -15.40 -4.96
N LYS A 50 -5.31 -14.21 -5.24
CA LYS A 50 -4.60 -12.97 -5.00
C LYS A 50 -4.91 -12.49 -3.60
N THR A 51 -3.86 -12.19 -2.84
CA THR A 51 -3.99 -11.68 -1.47
C THR A 51 -3.41 -10.29 -1.44
N ARG A 52 -4.20 -9.31 -0.99
CA ARG A 52 -3.75 -7.92 -0.88
C ARG A 52 -3.90 -7.48 0.57
N GLN A 53 -2.82 -6.90 1.09
CA GLN A 53 -2.88 -6.09 2.30
C GLN A 53 -3.13 -4.63 1.93
N TRP A 54 -4.02 -3.98 2.66
CA TRP A 54 -4.30 -2.55 2.56
C TRP A 54 -3.46 -1.77 3.60
N LYS A 55 -3.61 -0.45 3.62
CA LYS A 55 -2.93 0.41 4.59
C LYS A 55 -3.26 -0.07 6.00
N CYS A 56 -2.25 -0.53 6.72
CA CYS A 56 -2.40 -1.03 8.08
C CYS A 56 -2.86 0.10 9.00
N THR A 57 -4.01 -0.08 9.64
CA THR A 57 -4.54 0.92 10.60
C THR A 57 -3.99 0.76 12.01
N SER A 58 -3.43 -0.41 12.35
CA SER A 58 -3.08 -0.77 13.73
C SER A 58 -1.74 -1.48 13.89
N GLY A 59 -0.90 -1.56 12.84
CA GLY A 59 0.36 -2.31 12.91
C GLY A 59 1.28 -2.10 11.70
N GLN A 60 2.36 -2.87 11.68
CA GLN A 60 3.31 -2.89 10.57
C GLN A 60 2.78 -3.72 9.39
N PRO A 61 3.15 -3.38 8.15
CA PRO A 61 2.86 -4.22 6.98
C PRO A 61 3.42 -5.63 7.17
N LEU A 62 2.67 -6.64 6.73
CA LEU A 62 3.11 -8.02 6.80
C LEU A 62 4.07 -8.34 5.66
N GLU A 63 5.09 -9.13 5.97
CA GLU A 63 5.99 -9.66 4.94
C GLU A 63 5.27 -10.66 4.02
N ILE A 64 5.75 -10.76 2.78
CA ILE A 64 5.22 -11.65 1.75
C ILE A 64 5.04 -13.10 2.23
N PRO A 65 6.02 -13.74 2.91
CA PRO A 65 5.86 -15.12 3.38
C PRO A 65 4.67 -15.29 4.34
N LYS A 66 4.41 -14.29 5.19
CA LYS A 66 3.28 -14.33 6.13
C LYS A 66 1.93 -14.18 5.42
N LEU A 67 1.86 -13.34 4.38
CA LEU A 67 0.65 -13.23 3.55
C LEU A 67 0.35 -14.54 2.82
N ILE A 68 1.38 -15.20 2.30
CA ILE A 68 1.25 -16.52 1.66
C ILE A 68 0.73 -17.53 2.67
N SER A 69 1.39 -17.65 3.84
CA SER A 69 1.02 -18.65 4.85
C SER A 69 -0.42 -18.46 5.34
N LEU A 70 -0.81 -17.22 5.68
CA LEU A 70 -2.18 -16.92 6.12
C LEU A 70 -3.22 -17.27 5.06
N THR A 71 -2.91 -17.03 3.79
CA THR A 71 -3.81 -17.38 2.69
C THR A 71 -3.94 -18.89 2.55
N GLN A 72 -2.83 -19.62 2.54
CA GLN A 72 -2.84 -21.08 2.47
C GLN A 72 -3.60 -21.68 3.66
N ASP A 73 -3.27 -21.25 4.88
CA ASP A 73 -3.93 -21.70 6.11
C ASP A 73 -5.45 -21.46 6.11
N LEU A 74 -5.91 -20.38 5.49
CA LEU A 74 -7.33 -20.06 5.39
C LEU A 74 -8.04 -20.97 4.37
N PHE A 75 -7.47 -21.14 3.18
CA PHE A 75 -8.11 -21.86 2.08
C PHE A 75 -7.96 -23.39 2.18
N ASP A 76 -6.82 -23.89 2.66
CA ASP A 76 -6.54 -25.33 2.80
C ASP A 76 -7.47 -26.02 3.82
N ARG A 77 -8.05 -25.26 4.75
CA ARG A 77 -9.07 -25.77 5.70
C ARG A 77 -10.35 -26.24 5.00
N PHE A 78 -10.66 -25.69 3.83
CA PHE A 78 -11.92 -25.91 3.14
C PHE A 78 -11.75 -26.55 1.76
N ILE A 79 -10.54 -26.56 1.22
CA ILE A 79 -10.20 -27.08 -0.11
C ILE A 79 -9.13 -28.14 0.05
N THR A 80 -9.49 -29.40 -0.20
CA THR A 80 -8.56 -30.54 -0.09
C THR A 80 -8.19 -31.07 -1.47
N GLY A 81 -6.94 -31.50 -1.63
CA GLY A 81 -6.45 -32.11 -2.88
C GLY A 81 -6.24 -31.14 -4.05
N VAL A 82 -6.42 -29.84 -3.85
CA VAL A 82 -6.15 -28.80 -4.86
C VAL A 82 -5.07 -27.87 -4.34
N PRO A 83 -3.91 -27.74 -5.01
CA PRO A 83 -2.86 -26.84 -4.56
C PRO A 83 -3.31 -25.37 -4.65
N VAL A 84 -3.07 -24.62 -3.59
CA VAL A 84 -3.34 -23.18 -3.49
C VAL A 84 -2.09 -22.38 -3.85
N THR A 85 -2.11 -21.74 -5.03
CA THR A 85 -1.09 -20.78 -5.45
C THR A 85 -1.52 -19.37 -5.03
N VAL A 86 -0.68 -18.71 -4.24
CA VAL A 86 -0.95 -17.38 -3.71
C VAL A 86 -0.16 -16.32 -4.49
N TYR A 87 -0.83 -15.24 -4.89
CA TYR A 87 -0.25 -14.04 -5.48
C TYR A 87 -0.35 -12.90 -4.45
N PRO A 88 0.67 -12.77 -3.57
CA PRO A 88 0.64 -11.79 -2.50
C PRO A 88 0.97 -10.38 -3.00
N ILE A 89 0.29 -9.39 -2.47
CA ILE A 89 0.55 -7.96 -2.64
C ILE A 89 0.61 -7.36 -1.24
N ALA A 90 1.84 -7.16 -0.76
CA ALA A 90 2.08 -6.47 0.49
C ALA A 90 1.74 -4.98 0.36
N TYR A 91 1.30 -4.37 1.46
CA TYR A 91 1.15 -2.93 1.50
C TYR A 91 2.54 -2.29 1.51
N THR A 92 2.73 -1.31 0.63
CA THR A 92 3.92 -0.46 0.62
C THR A 92 3.43 0.96 0.92
N PRO A 93 3.90 1.59 2.01
CA PRO A 93 3.60 2.99 2.28
C PRO A 93 3.96 3.86 1.08
N ALA A 94 3.16 4.90 0.83
CA ALA A 94 3.56 5.88 -0.17
C ALA A 94 4.79 6.62 0.37
N VAL A 95 5.73 7.00 -0.50
CA VAL A 95 6.87 7.84 -0.10
C VAL A 95 6.42 9.15 0.56
N ALA A 96 5.24 9.66 0.17
CA ALA A 96 4.61 10.82 0.77
C ALA A 96 4.11 10.57 2.21
N ASP A 97 3.88 9.31 2.63
CA ASP A 97 3.44 9.02 4.00
C ASP A 97 4.51 9.43 5.04
N GLU A 98 5.79 9.48 4.66
CA GLU A 98 6.91 9.93 5.51
C GLU A 98 7.00 11.46 5.64
N VAL A 99 6.26 12.22 4.82
CA VAL A 99 6.28 13.67 4.86
C VAL A 99 5.49 14.16 6.05
N GLU A 100 6.23 14.67 7.03
CA GLU A 100 5.75 15.31 8.25
C GLU A 100 6.40 16.70 8.41
N PRO A 101 5.87 17.58 9.26
CA PRO A 101 6.42 18.92 9.47
C PRO A 101 7.94 18.95 9.74
N ASP A 102 8.44 18.03 10.57
CA ASP A 102 9.87 17.89 10.87
C ASP A 102 10.68 17.50 9.63
N TRP A 103 10.17 16.56 8.83
CA TRP A 103 10.79 16.14 7.57
C TRP A 103 10.91 17.31 6.59
N ILE A 104 9.87 18.15 6.49
CA ILE A 104 9.87 19.33 5.62
C ILE A 104 10.91 20.34 6.11
N SER A 105 10.93 20.60 7.42
CA SER A 105 11.87 21.53 8.05
C SER A 105 13.33 21.10 7.83
N ASP A 106 13.61 19.80 7.99
CA ASP A 106 14.92 19.22 7.73
C ASP A 106 15.32 19.35 6.25
N LYS A 107 14.40 19.10 5.32
CA LYS A 107 14.67 19.28 3.88
C LYS A 107 14.92 20.74 3.53
N MET A 108 14.14 21.67 4.07
CA MET A 108 14.33 23.10 3.90
C MET A 108 15.72 23.54 4.37
N LEU A 109 16.11 23.13 5.57
CA LEU A 109 17.41 23.45 6.15
C LEU A 109 18.57 22.88 5.30
N ASN A 110 18.53 21.58 5.01
CA ASN A 110 19.60 20.89 4.29
C ASN A 110 19.75 21.37 2.84
N MET A 111 18.64 21.79 2.22
CA MET A 111 18.64 22.23 0.83
C MET A 111 18.73 23.76 0.69
N GLY A 112 18.75 24.51 1.80
CA GLY A 112 18.76 25.97 1.79
C GLY A 112 17.53 26.57 1.11
N VAL A 113 16.37 25.92 1.27
CA VAL A 113 15.10 26.32 0.66
C VAL A 113 14.26 27.03 1.70
N THR A 114 13.79 28.23 1.38
CA THR A 114 12.95 29.03 2.27
C THR A 114 11.47 28.88 1.92
N LEU A 115 10.57 29.17 2.86
CA LEU A 115 9.12 29.21 2.60
C LEU A 115 8.77 30.13 1.42
N LYS A 116 9.52 31.24 1.27
CA LYS A 116 9.35 32.16 0.14
C LYS A 116 9.64 31.48 -1.20
N ASP A 117 10.66 30.63 -1.27
CA ASP A 117 11.01 29.90 -2.49
C ASP A 117 9.91 28.90 -2.84
N ILE A 118 9.41 28.15 -1.85
CA ILE A 118 8.29 27.20 -2.05
C ILE A 118 7.05 27.92 -2.59
N HIS A 119 6.68 29.04 -1.97
CA HIS A 119 5.56 29.86 -2.41
C HIS A 119 5.76 30.35 -3.86
N GLN A 120 6.96 30.83 -4.19
CA GLN A 120 7.27 31.37 -5.51
C GLN A 120 7.26 30.28 -6.60
N ASP A 121 7.75 29.09 -6.28
CA ASP A 121 7.82 27.97 -7.20
C ASP A 121 6.47 27.27 -7.41
N THR A 122 5.65 27.17 -6.37
CA THR A 122 4.41 26.37 -6.38
C THR A 122 3.14 27.22 -6.51
N GLY A 123 3.20 28.51 -6.19
CA GLY A 123 2.03 29.39 -6.10
C GLY A 123 1.12 29.12 -4.90
N VAL A 124 1.49 28.19 -4.00
CA VAL A 124 0.69 27.87 -2.81
C VAL A 124 0.76 29.00 -1.80
N ASP A 125 -0.38 29.35 -1.21
CA ASP A 125 -0.47 30.44 -0.24
C ASP A 125 0.48 30.27 0.97
N ARG A 126 1.11 31.38 1.38
CA ARG A 126 2.13 31.39 2.45
C ARG A 126 1.57 30.99 3.81
N LEU A 127 0.33 31.33 4.12
CA LEU A 127 -0.27 30.99 5.41
C LEU A 127 -0.51 29.49 5.50
N ASN A 128 -0.96 28.86 4.41
CA ASN A 128 -1.12 27.41 4.32
C ASN A 128 0.23 26.70 4.44
N LEU A 129 1.25 27.16 3.70
CA LEU A 129 2.61 26.61 3.79
C LEU A 129 3.14 26.68 5.21
N SER A 130 3.04 27.85 5.88
CA SER A 130 3.47 28.00 7.27
C SER A 130 2.70 27.05 8.17
N SER A 131 1.38 27.00 8.05
CA SER A 131 0.54 26.14 8.91
C SER A 131 0.89 24.66 8.78
N TRP A 132 1.28 24.19 7.60
CA TRP A 132 1.73 22.82 7.38
C TRP A 132 3.16 22.58 7.89
N ILE A 133 4.09 23.52 7.64
CA ILE A 133 5.49 23.44 8.08
C ILE A 133 5.60 23.51 9.61
N ASP A 134 4.77 24.33 10.24
CA ASP A 134 4.73 24.49 11.71
C ASP A 134 3.88 23.40 12.40
N GLY A 135 3.25 22.50 11.62
CA GLY A 135 2.39 21.43 12.13
C GLY A 135 1.07 21.91 12.75
N LEU A 136 0.68 23.16 12.53
CA LEU A 136 -0.57 23.75 13.02
C LEU A 136 -1.80 23.17 12.32
N GLN A 137 -1.64 22.71 11.07
CA GLN A 137 -2.69 22.06 10.29
C GLN A 137 -2.21 20.72 9.74
N PRO A 138 -3.01 19.65 9.84
CA PRO A 138 -2.67 18.38 9.21
C PRO A 138 -2.62 18.51 7.69
N MET A 139 -1.64 17.86 7.07
CA MET A 139 -1.50 17.80 5.62
C MET A 139 -2.36 16.68 5.04
N SER A 140 -3.05 16.95 3.93
CA SER A 140 -3.63 15.89 3.09
C SER A 140 -2.53 15.12 2.36
N GLN A 141 -2.86 13.94 1.82
CA GLN A 141 -1.90 13.15 1.03
C GLN A 141 -1.41 13.90 -0.21
N ASP A 142 -2.27 14.71 -0.84
CA ASP A 142 -1.87 15.53 -2.00
C ASP A 142 -0.84 16.60 -1.61
N VAL A 143 -1.00 17.22 -0.43
CA VAL A 143 -0.06 18.21 0.10
C VAL A 143 1.27 17.55 0.47
N LYS A 144 1.23 16.38 1.12
CA LYS A 144 2.44 15.60 1.41
C LYS A 144 3.20 15.23 0.13
N ALA A 145 2.49 14.76 -0.89
CA ALA A 145 3.07 14.45 -2.19
C ALA A 145 3.67 15.69 -2.87
N MET A 146 2.99 16.83 -2.81
CA MET A 146 3.50 18.11 -3.31
C MET A 146 4.86 18.45 -2.69
N PHE A 147 4.97 18.43 -1.36
CA PHE A 147 6.25 18.69 -0.68
C PHE A 147 7.32 17.68 -1.07
N PHE A 148 6.98 16.38 -1.08
CA PHE A 148 7.92 15.32 -1.48
C PHE A 148 8.53 15.61 -2.86
N TYR A 149 7.69 15.74 -3.88
CA TYR A 149 8.15 15.93 -5.25
C TYR A 149 8.77 17.30 -5.49
N TYR A 150 8.37 18.32 -4.72
CA TYR A 150 9.02 19.62 -4.76
C TYR A 150 10.50 19.51 -4.37
N PHE A 151 10.83 18.89 -3.23
CA PHE A 151 12.21 18.72 -2.80
C PHE A 151 13.00 17.78 -3.73
N GLU A 152 12.40 16.68 -4.19
CA GLU A 152 13.04 15.81 -5.19
C GLU A 152 13.40 16.58 -6.47
N SER A 153 12.51 17.47 -6.94
CA SER A 153 12.78 18.30 -8.12
C SER A 153 13.99 19.22 -7.91
N ILE A 154 14.17 19.77 -6.70
CA ILE A 154 15.33 20.62 -6.37
C ILE A 154 16.60 19.77 -6.33
N GLN A 155 16.54 18.57 -5.74
CA GLN A 155 17.66 17.66 -5.66
C GLN A 155 18.18 17.29 -7.05
N LEU A 156 17.26 16.97 -7.98
CA LEU A 156 17.58 16.69 -9.38
C LEU A 156 18.21 17.89 -10.09
N ARG A 157 17.71 19.12 -9.85
CA ARG A 157 18.30 20.34 -10.41
C ARG A 157 19.73 20.59 -9.92
N LYS A 158 20.03 20.24 -8.67
CA LYS A 158 21.38 20.41 -8.07
C LYS A 158 22.37 19.34 -8.54
N ASN A 159 21.90 18.19 -9.02
CA ASN A 159 22.76 17.12 -9.53
C ASN A 159 22.27 16.62 -10.91
N PRO A 160 22.55 17.35 -12.00
CA PRO A 160 22.09 16.98 -13.34
C PRO A 160 22.72 15.67 -13.88
N TYR A 161 23.70 15.09 -13.18
CA TYR A 161 24.38 13.84 -13.55
C TYR A 161 24.08 12.68 -12.60
N SER A 162 23.29 12.85 -11.55
CA SER A 162 22.70 11.69 -10.88
C SER A 162 21.67 11.11 -11.82
N SER A 163 22.02 9.99 -12.47
CA SER A 163 21.04 9.12 -13.11
C SER A 163 19.87 8.96 -12.15
N PRO A 164 18.61 9.09 -12.59
CA PRO A 164 17.51 8.70 -11.73
C PRO A 164 17.81 7.26 -11.35
N ASN A 165 18.02 6.99 -10.05
CA ASN A 165 17.94 5.64 -9.53
C ASN A 165 16.62 5.14 -10.10
N THR A 166 16.73 4.20 -11.02
CA THR A 166 15.60 3.61 -11.73
C THR A 166 14.54 3.36 -10.67
N PHE A 167 13.40 4.03 -10.80
CA PHE A 167 12.17 3.53 -10.22
C PHE A 167 12.17 2.07 -10.63
N ASN A 168 12.45 1.17 -9.68
CA ASN A 168 12.41 -0.25 -9.93
C ASN A 168 10.95 -0.53 -10.18
N GLU A 169 10.53 -0.43 -11.45
CA GLU A 169 9.32 -1.06 -11.92
C GLU A 169 9.40 -2.50 -11.39
N PRO A 170 8.44 -2.96 -10.58
CA PRO A 170 8.41 -4.37 -10.25
C PRO A 170 8.22 -5.10 -11.58
N CYS A 171 9.29 -5.72 -12.07
CA CYS A 171 9.25 -6.62 -13.21
C CYS A 171 8.30 -7.77 -12.83
N TYR A 172 7.07 -7.72 -13.34
CA TYR A 172 6.18 -8.86 -13.31
C TYR A 172 6.65 -9.81 -14.43
N ASN A 173 7.48 -10.79 -14.04
CA ASN A 173 7.67 -12.03 -14.81
C ASN A 173 6.53 -13.00 -14.49
#